data_AF-A0A087TKX4-F1
#
_entry.id   AF-A0A087TKX4-F1
#
_cell.length_a   1.000
_cell.length_b   1.000
_cell.length_c   1.000
_cell.angle_alpha   90.00
_cell.angle_beta   90.00
_cell.angle_gamma   90.00
#
_symmetry.space_group_name_H-M   'P 1'
#
loop_
_entity.id
_entity.type
_entity.pdbx_description
1 polymer ?
#
loop_
_entity_poly.entity_id
_entity_poly.type
_entity_poly.pdbx_seq_one_letter_code
_entity_poly.pdbx_strand_id
1 'polypeptide(L)'
;MFDAICNHIKYATNKGNIRSAITIFPQRTDGLHDFRIWNNQLIMYAGYKQEDGSVIGDPANADFTELCQKLGWKSSGKNWDILPLVLSANGHDPQVFDLPDDLVLRVPIAHP
;
A
#
# COMPACT_ATOMS: atom_id res chain seq x y z
N MET A 1 10.52 4.46 8.01
CA MET A 1 9.04 4.53 7.89
C MET A 1 8.42 3.15 7.76
N PHE A 2 8.90 2.32 6.83
CA PHE A 2 8.39 0.97 6.57
C PHE A 2 8.22 0.11 7.85
N ASP A 3 9.26 -0.02 8.68
CA ASP A 3 9.17 -0.83 9.92
C ASP A 3 8.09 -0.33 10.89
N ALA A 4 7.92 0.99 11.01
CA ALA A 4 6.89 1.59 11.85
C ALA A 4 5.48 1.29 11.32
N ILE A 5 5.31 1.25 10.00
CA ILE A 5 4.05 0.86 9.35
C ILE A 5 3.79 -0.64 9.54
N CYS A 6 4.79 -1.50 9.38
CA CYS A 6 4.67 -2.93 9.62
C CYS A 6 4.23 -3.22 11.08
N ASN A 7 4.87 -2.56 12.04
CA ASN A 7 4.49 -2.65 13.46
C ASN A 7 3.06 -2.13 13.70
N HIS A 8 2.68 -1.04 13.03
CA HIS A 8 1.32 -0.50 13.10
C HIS A 8 0.30 -1.52 12.59
N ILE A 9 0.51 -2.11 11.41
CA ILE A 9 -0.40 -3.11 10.82
C ILE A 9 -0.50 -4.33 11.74
N LYS A 10 0.64 -4.85 12.22
CA LYS A 10 0.66 -5.99 13.16
C LYS A 10 -0.13 -5.70 14.43
N TYR A 11 0.05 -4.50 15.00
CA TYR A 11 -0.67 -4.06 16.18
C TYR A 11 -2.18 -3.91 15.90
N ALA A 12 -2.55 -3.22 14.82
CA ALA A 12 -3.94 -2.90 14.49
C ALA A 12 -4.73 -4.15 14.09
N THR A 13 -4.14 -5.05 13.30
CA THR A 13 -4.79 -6.28 12.85
C THR A 13 -5.09 -7.24 14.01
N ASN A 14 -4.18 -7.38 14.98
CA ASN A 14 -4.38 -8.14 16.22
C ASN A 14 -5.12 -9.49 16.03
N LYS A 15 -4.66 -10.29 15.04
CA LYS A 15 -5.25 -11.60 14.69
C LYS A 15 -6.77 -11.56 14.42
N GLY A 16 -7.26 -10.45 13.87
CA GLY A 16 -8.68 -10.24 13.54
C GLY A 16 -9.47 -9.45 14.58
N ASN A 17 -8.96 -9.27 15.80
CA ASN A 17 -9.58 -8.42 16.82
C ASN A 17 -9.09 -6.98 16.70
N ILE A 18 -9.57 -6.28 15.66
CA ILE A 18 -9.04 -4.99 15.19
C ILE A 18 -8.92 -3.96 16.32
N ARG A 19 -7.77 -3.27 16.38
CA ARG A 19 -7.49 -2.17 17.31
C ARG A 19 -7.20 -0.89 16.54
N SER A 20 -7.89 0.19 16.90
CA SER A 20 -7.60 1.52 16.34
C SER A 20 -6.20 1.98 16.75
N ALA A 21 -5.47 2.54 15.78
CA ALA A 21 -4.13 3.08 16.00
C ALA A 21 -3.86 4.23 15.02
N ILE A 22 -2.88 5.07 15.36
CA ILE A 22 -2.29 6.06 14.46
C ILE A 22 -0.77 6.06 14.66
N THR A 23 0.00 6.17 13.58
CA THR A 23 1.45 6.36 13.62
C THR A 23 1.76 7.75 13.08
N ILE A 24 2.35 8.60 13.91
CA ILE A 24 2.65 9.99 13.57
C ILE A 24 4.12 10.10 13.16
N PHE A 25 4.36 10.46 11.90
CA PHE A 25 5.70 10.76 11.37
C PHE A 25 6.10 12.21 11.64
N PRO A 26 7.38 12.60 11.45
CA PRO A 26 7.84 13.97 11.69
C PRO A 26 6.96 15.02 11.00
N GLN A 27 6.72 16.13 11.72
CA GLN A 27 5.94 17.25 11.19
C GLN A 27 6.65 17.93 10.01
N ARG A 28 5.88 18.57 9.13
CA ARG A 28 6.42 19.40 8.05
C ARG A 28 7.29 20.53 8.62
N THR A 29 8.40 20.81 7.95
CA THR A 29 9.30 21.93 8.24
C THR A 29 9.17 23.03 7.18
N ASP A 30 10.03 23.03 6.17
CA ASP A 30 10.12 24.02 5.09
C ASP A 30 9.33 23.62 3.83
N GLY A 31 8.64 22.48 3.87
CA GLY A 31 7.90 21.91 2.75
C GLY A 31 8.78 21.16 1.73
N LEU A 32 10.10 21.19 1.90
CA LEU A 32 11.03 20.40 1.08
C LEU A 32 11.37 19.06 1.76
N HIS A 33 11.25 18.97 3.08
CA HIS A 33 11.64 17.79 3.87
C HIS A 33 10.44 16.97 4.38
N ASP A 34 9.40 16.83 3.56
CA ASP A 34 8.17 16.14 3.94
C ASP A 34 8.34 14.63 4.12
N PHE A 35 7.53 14.06 5.01
CA PHE A 35 7.31 12.62 5.16
C PHE A 35 5.96 12.27 4.56
N ARG A 36 5.93 11.36 3.57
CA ARG A 36 4.70 11.01 2.83
C ARG A 36 4.60 9.51 2.62
N ILE A 37 3.43 8.97 2.93
CA ILE A 37 2.94 7.71 2.37
C ILE A 37 2.15 8.12 1.12
N TRP A 38 2.54 7.62 -0.04
CA TRP A 38 1.90 8.00 -1.30
C TRP A 38 0.61 7.20 -1.54
N ASN A 39 0.51 6.02 -0.95
CA ASN A 39 -0.71 5.21 -0.96
C ASN A 39 -1.85 5.92 -0.24
N ASN A 40 -3.07 5.81 -0.77
CA ASN A 40 -4.29 6.31 -0.10
C ASN A 40 -4.69 5.46 1.13
N GLN A 41 -4.32 4.19 1.15
CA GLN A 41 -4.54 3.22 2.23
C GLN A 41 -3.29 2.36 2.40
N LEU A 42 -3.05 1.83 3.59
CA LEU A 42 -1.88 0.99 3.83
C LEU A 42 -1.95 -0.36 3.09
N ILE A 43 -3.15 -0.90 2.90
CA ILE A 43 -3.40 -2.18 2.23
C ILE A 43 -4.47 -1.94 1.19
N MET A 44 -4.14 -2.17 -0.08
CA MET A 44 -5.05 -1.99 -1.23
C MET A 44 -4.68 -2.99 -2.32
N TYR A 45 -5.67 -3.40 -3.11
CA TYR A 45 -5.44 -4.26 -4.27
C TYR A 45 -5.03 -3.44 -5.49
N ALA A 46 -4.14 -3.99 -6.30
CA ALA A 46 -3.70 -3.38 -7.56
C ALA A 46 -4.79 -3.44 -8.64
N GLY A 47 -4.69 -2.55 -9.63
CA GLY A 47 -5.53 -2.49 -10.81
C GLY A 47 -4.70 -2.41 -12.09
N TYR A 48 -4.91 -3.31 -13.04
CA TYR A 48 -4.13 -3.41 -14.27
C TYR A 48 -5.01 -3.12 -15.50
N LYS A 49 -4.81 -1.95 -16.11
CA LYS A 49 -5.47 -1.58 -17.37
C LYS A 49 -5.02 -2.52 -18.49
N GLN A 50 -5.97 -3.05 -19.25
CA GLN A 50 -5.74 -3.91 -20.40
C GLN A 50 -5.87 -3.12 -21.71
N GLU A 51 -5.34 -3.66 -22.81
CA GLU A 51 -5.40 -3.04 -24.14
C GLU A 51 -6.85 -2.87 -24.65
N ASP A 52 -7.75 -3.76 -24.24
CA ASP A 52 -9.17 -3.73 -24.61
C ASP A 52 -10.02 -2.74 -23.77
N GLY A 53 -9.38 -2.02 -22.86
CA GLY A 53 -10.03 -1.05 -21.96
C GLY A 53 -10.60 -1.66 -20.67
N SER A 54 -10.54 -2.99 -20.49
CA SER A 54 -10.88 -3.63 -19.23
C SER A 54 -9.80 -3.42 -18.16
N VAL A 55 -10.11 -3.73 -16.90
CA VAL A 55 -9.15 -3.67 -15.78
C VAL A 55 -9.20 -4.97 -14.98
N ILE A 56 -8.04 -5.57 -14.75
CA ILE A 56 -7.86 -6.70 -13.83
C ILE A 56 -7.60 -6.15 -12.43
N GLY A 57 -8.25 -6.71 -11.40
CA GLY A 57 -8.13 -6.22 -10.02
C GLY A 57 -9.04 -5.03 -9.73
N ASP A 58 -8.52 -4.02 -9.00
CA ASP A 58 -9.30 -2.87 -8.54
C ASP A 58 -9.11 -1.64 -9.47
N PRO A 59 -10.14 -1.24 -10.26
CA PRO A 59 -10.06 -0.07 -11.13
C PRO A 59 -9.74 1.24 -10.40
N ALA A 60 -10.10 1.37 -9.13
CA ALA A 60 -9.84 2.59 -8.36
C ALA A 60 -8.34 2.85 -8.15
N ASN A 61 -7.53 1.78 -8.21
CA ASN A 61 -6.08 1.87 -7.95
C ASN A 61 -5.27 1.76 -9.25
N ALA A 62 -5.89 1.80 -10.43
CA ALA A 62 -5.21 1.55 -11.70
C ALA A 62 -4.06 2.52 -12.00
N ASP A 63 -4.29 3.82 -11.81
CA ASP A 63 -3.26 4.86 -12.03
C ASP A 63 -2.10 4.73 -11.04
N PHE A 64 -2.41 4.43 -9.77
CA PHE A 64 -1.39 4.25 -8.75
C PHE A 64 -0.60 2.95 -8.94
N THR A 65 -1.25 1.91 -9.46
CA THR A 65 -0.61 0.64 -9.84
C THR A 65 0.42 0.87 -10.95
N GLU A 66 0.06 1.64 -11.98
CA GLU A 66 0.97 2.02 -13.07
C GLU A 66 2.17 2.82 -12.53
N LEU A 67 1.95 3.74 -11.59
CA LEU A 67 3.02 4.47 -10.92
C LEU A 67 3.97 3.51 -10.16
N CYS A 68 3.43 2.54 -9.41
CA CYS A 68 4.24 1.56 -8.70
C CYS A 68 5.11 0.75 -9.68
N GLN A 69 4.55 0.31 -10.82
CA GLN A 69 5.28 -0.41 -11.85
C GLN A 69 6.40 0.44 -12.48
N LYS A 70 6.16 1.74 -12.73
CA LYS A 70 7.18 2.69 -13.20
C LYS A 70 8.30 2.91 -12.19
N LEU A 71 7.99 2.84 -10.89
CA LEU A 71 8.98 2.88 -9.81
C LEU A 71 9.70 1.53 -9.59
N GLY A 72 9.47 0.54 -10.46
CA GLY A 72 10.18 -0.74 -10.46
C GLY A 72 9.48 -1.87 -9.69
N TRP A 73 8.25 -1.65 -9.21
CA TRP A 73 7.47 -2.72 -8.59
C TRP A 73 7.14 -3.83 -9.61
N LYS A 74 7.30 -5.08 -9.19
CA LYS A 74 6.99 -6.25 -10.00
C LYS A 74 5.77 -6.95 -9.43
N SER A 75 4.67 -6.93 -10.16
CA SER A 75 3.42 -7.56 -9.77
C SER A 75 3.23 -8.94 -10.40
N SER A 76 2.31 -9.73 -9.83
CA SER A 76 1.87 -10.99 -10.46
C SER A 76 0.81 -10.76 -11.55
N GLY A 77 0.19 -9.58 -11.58
CA GLY A 77 -0.83 -9.18 -12.55
C GLY A 77 -2.20 -9.79 -12.27
N LYS A 78 -2.50 -10.13 -11.00
CA LYS A 78 -3.72 -10.85 -10.61
C LYS A 78 -4.71 -9.94 -9.88
N ASN A 79 -5.96 -10.40 -9.81
CA ASN A 79 -7.08 -9.66 -9.20
C ASN A 79 -6.86 -9.17 -7.76
N TRP A 80 -6.02 -9.87 -6.99
CA TRP A 80 -5.87 -9.65 -5.55
C TRP A 80 -4.42 -9.40 -5.15
N ASP A 81 -3.62 -8.85 -6.07
CA ASP A 81 -2.25 -8.43 -5.78
C ASP A 81 -2.29 -7.24 -4.81
N ILE A 82 -1.58 -7.37 -3.69
CA ILE A 82 -1.43 -6.28 -2.73
C ILE A 82 -0.40 -5.29 -3.27
N LEU A 83 -0.76 -4.01 -3.34
CA LEU A 83 0.17 -2.95 -3.76
C LEU A 83 1.31 -2.78 -2.73
N PRO A 84 2.50 -2.36 -3.19
CA PRO A 84 3.61 -2.05 -2.30
C PRO A 84 3.33 -0.72 -1.59
N LEU A 85 4.06 -0.45 -0.51
CA LEU A 85 4.12 0.87 0.08
C LEU A 85 5.12 1.75 -0.68
N VAL A 86 4.68 2.92 -1.11
CA VAL A 86 5.52 3.95 -1.73
C VAL A 86 5.74 5.07 -0.73
N LEU A 87 6.96 5.19 -0.22
CA LEU A 87 7.29 6.00 0.95
C LEU A 87 8.39 7.02 0.63
N SER A 88 8.14 8.29 0.93
CA SER A 88 9.14 9.36 0.92
C SER A 88 9.44 9.82 2.34
N ALA A 89 10.72 9.92 2.68
CA ALA A 89 11.19 10.39 3.97
C ALA A 89 12.08 11.62 3.78
N ASN A 90 11.85 12.67 4.58
CA ASN A 90 12.70 13.86 4.62
C ASN A 90 12.93 14.49 3.23
N GLY A 91 11.90 14.51 2.37
CA GLY A 91 12.00 15.09 1.02
C GLY A 91 12.72 14.26 -0.03
N HIS A 92 13.25 13.09 0.32
CA HIS A 92 13.92 12.21 -0.63
C HIS A 92 12.92 11.51 -1.56
N ASP A 93 13.43 11.08 -2.72
CA ASP A 93 12.68 10.31 -3.70
C ASP A 93 11.98 9.11 -3.06
N PRO A 94 10.77 8.76 -3.55
CA PRO A 94 10.02 7.65 -2.99
C PRO A 94 10.74 6.32 -3.18
N GLN A 95 10.68 5.48 -2.15
CA GLN A 95 11.13 4.10 -2.20
C GLN A 95 9.94 3.15 -2.12
N VAL A 96 10.03 2.04 -2.85
CA VAL A 96 8.99 1.02 -2.95
C VAL A 96 9.33 -0.14 -2.00
N PHE A 97 8.37 -0.53 -1.17
CA PHE A 97 8.52 -1.64 -0.22
C PHE A 97 7.34 -2.60 -0.31
N ASP A 98 7.61 -3.87 -0.60
CA ASP A 98 6.58 -4.90 -0.53
C ASP A 98 6.15 -5.14 0.92
N LEU A 99 4.84 -5.28 1.14
CA LEU A 99 4.31 -5.66 2.44
C LEU A 99 4.52 -7.16 2.68
N PRO A 100 5.03 -7.57 3.86
CA PRO A 100 5.07 -8.97 4.23
C PRO A 100 3.66 -9.60 4.23
N ASP A 101 3.51 -10.73 3.54
CA ASP A 101 2.21 -11.40 3.37
C ASP A 101 1.55 -11.77 4.72
N ASP A 102 2.34 -12.08 5.75
CA ASP A 102 1.86 -12.45 7.08
C ASP A 102 1.24 -11.28 7.87
N LEU A 103 1.46 -10.03 7.43
CA LEU A 103 0.83 -8.85 8.02
C LEU A 103 -0.55 -8.54 7.40
N VAL A 104 -0.86 -9.09 6.23
CA VAL A 104 -2.08 -8.80 5.49
C VAL A 104 -3.13 -9.88 5.76
N LEU A 105 -4.00 -9.63 6.74
CA LEU A 105 -5.16 -10.48 7.00
C LEU A 105 -6.18 -10.36 5.86
N ARG A 106 -6.49 -11.49 5.20
CA ARG A 106 -7.51 -11.61 4.15
C ARG A 106 -8.61 -12.57 4.59
N VAL A 107 -9.83 -12.34 4.13
CA VAL A 107 -10.98 -13.21 4.41
C VAL A 107 -11.60 -13.65 3.09
N PRO A 108 -11.65 -14.95 2.78
CA PRO A 108 -12.40 -15.43 1.62
C PRO A 108 -13.90 -15.20 1.86
N ILE A 109 -14.57 -14.61 0.88
CA ILE A 109 -16.00 -14.32 0.96
C ILE A 109 -16.80 -15.57 0.58
N ALA A 110 -17.78 -15.92 1.39
CA ALA A 110 -18.70 -17.05 1.17
C ALA A 110 -20.12 -16.66 1.59
N HIS A 111 -21.12 -17.34 1.04
CA HIS A 111 -22.53 -17.22 1.44
C HIS A 111 -22.87 -18.32 2.46
N PRO A 112 -23.66 -18.04 3.52
CA PRO A 112 -24.10 -19.05 4.48
C PRO A 112 -24.99 -20.14 3.87
#